data_AF-S7HM23-F1
#
_entry.id   AF-S7HM23-F1
#
_cell.length_a   1.000
_cell.length_b   1.000
_cell.length_c   1.000
_cell.angle_alpha   90.00
_cell.angle_beta   90.00
_cell.angle_gamma   90.00
#
_symmetry.space_group_name_H-M   'P 1'
#
loop_
_entity.id
_entity.type
_entity.pdbx_description
1 polymer ?
#
loop_
_entity_poly.entity_id
_entity_poly.type
_entity_poly.pdbx_seq_one_letter_code
_entity_poly.pdbx_strand_id
1 'polypeptide(L)'
;METLLVHRDVAQAFLKKLVPVMKADGVELRGDDEACQSSAMKAASDDDWATEYNALIMSVKVVGSLQEALDHIRRFSTHHSEAIITENKATAAAFQAAVDSAAVYVNASTRFTDGFEFGFGAEIGISTQKLHVRGPMGLEALVSYKYLVDGDGQVR
;
A
#
# COMPACT_ATOMS: atom_id res chain seq x y z
N MET A 1 -1.16 -3.40 -8.00
CA MET A 1 -1.71 -3.69 -6.66
C MET A 1 -1.66 -5.18 -6.57
N GLU A 2 -0.81 -5.69 -5.69
CA GLU A 2 -0.40 -7.09 -5.75
C GLU A 2 -1.29 -7.97 -4.86
N THR A 3 -1.70 -7.45 -3.69
CA THR A 3 -2.52 -8.18 -2.72
C THR A 3 -3.75 -7.37 -2.32
N LEU A 4 -4.90 -8.04 -2.26
CA LEU A 4 -6.18 -7.54 -1.78
C LEU A 4 -6.57 -8.25 -0.49
N LEU A 5 -6.71 -7.49 0.59
CA LEU A 5 -7.24 -7.98 1.87
C LEU A 5 -8.72 -7.61 1.99
N VAL A 6 -9.58 -8.59 2.27
CA VAL A 6 -11.03 -8.39 2.37
C VAL A 6 -11.53 -8.85 3.73
N HIS A 7 -12.32 -8.01 4.41
CA HIS A 7 -12.91 -8.39 5.68
C HIS A 7 -13.94 -9.52 5.50
N ARG A 8 -13.89 -10.55 6.35
CA ARG A 8 -14.77 -11.74 6.32
C ARG A 8 -16.24 -11.41 6.13
N ASP A 9 -16.74 -10.45 6.90
CA ASP A 9 -18.16 -10.07 6.90
C ASP A 9 -18.70 -9.60 5.54
N VAL A 10 -17.82 -9.12 4.65
CA VAL A 10 -18.20 -8.67 3.30
C VAL A 10 -17.63 -9.54 2.19
N ALA A 11 -16.71 -10.47 2.51
CA ALA A 11 -15.92 -11.22 1.53
C ALA A 11 -16.79 -11.94 0.51
N GLN A 12 -17.80 -12.69 0.94
CA GLN A 12 -18.64 -13.47 0.02
C GLN A 12 -19.40 -12.59 -0.98
N ALA A 13 -20.05 -11.52 -0.50
CA ALA A 13 -20.86 -10.64 -1.35
C ALA A 13 -19.99 -9.77 -2.26
N PHE A 14 -18.84 -9.31 -1.76
CA PHE A 14 -17.92 -8.47 -2.49
C PHE A 14 -17.16 -9.26 -3.57
N LEU A 15 -16.57 -10.41 -3.24
CA LEU A 15 -15.78 -11.21 -4.17
C LEU A 15 -16.62 -11.78 -5.31
N LYS A 16 -17.90 -12.10 -5.07
CA LYS A 16 -18.85 -12.50 -6.14
C LYS A 16 -19.06 -11.40 -7.19
N LYS A 17 -18.95 -10.13 -6.81
CA LYS A 17 -19.07 -8.99 -7.72
C LYS A 17 -17.74 -8.64 -8.37
N LEU A 18 -16.65 -8.68 -7.60
CA LEU A 18 -15.33 -8.25 -8.05
C LEU A 18 -14.69 -9.23 -9.04
N VAL A 19 -14.75 -10.53 -8.75
CA VAL A 19 -14.02 -11.56 -9.51
C VAL A 19 -14.41 -11.61 -10.99
N PRO A 20 -15.69 -11.53 -11.39
CA PRO A 20 -16.05 -11.48 -12.80
C PRO A 20 -15.47 -10.28 -13.54
N VAL A 21 -15.44 -9.10 -12.90
CA VAL A 21 -14.89 -7.87 -13.49
C VAL A 21 -13.38 -8.02 -13.69
N MET A 22 -12.66 -8.43 -12.64
CA MET A 22 -11.21 -8.64 -12.69
C MET A 22 -10.82 -9.67 -13.76
N LYS A 23 -11.57 -10.77 -13.87
CA LYS A 23 -11.32 -11.77 -14.92
C LYS A 23 -11.62 -11.26 -16.32
N ALA A 24 -12.64 -10.43 -16.49
CA ALA A 24 -12.93 -9.79 -17.78
C ALA A 24 -11.79 -8.86 -18.23
N ASP A 25 -11.13 -8.20 -17.27
CA ASP A 25 -9.94 -7.38 -17.48
C ASP A 25 -8.64 -8.20 -17.61
N GLY A 26 -8.74 -9.54 -17.59
CA GLY A 26 -7.60 -10.45 -17.76
C GLY A 26 -6.75 -10.68 -16.51
N VAL A 27 -7.23 -10.27 -15.33
CA VAL A 27 -6.51 -10.45 -14.07
C VAL A 27 -6.65 -11.88 -13.56
N GLU A 28 -5.52 -12.55 -13.35
CA GLU A 28 -5.44 -13.81 -12.61
C GLU A 28 -5.58 -13.55 -11.11
N LEU A 29 -6.54 -14.22 -10.47
CA LEU A 29 -6.75 -14.13 -9.04
C LEU A 29 -6.25 -15.39 -8.33
N ARG A 30 -5.51 -15.20 -7.23
CA ARG A 30 -5.01 -16.26 -6.35
C ARG A 30 -5.51 -16.01 -4.93
N GLY A 31 -6.36 -16.88 -4.41
CA GLY A 31 -7.04 -16.71 -3.13
C GLY A 31 -6.57 -17.66 -2.05
N ASP A 32 -6.69 -17.26 -0.79
CA ASP A 32 -6.70 -18.22 0.32
C ASP A 32 -7.96 -19.12 0.28
N ASP A 33 -8.05 -20.09 1.18
CA ASP A 33 -9.15 -21.05 1.21
C ASP A 33 -10.53 -20.37 1.31
N GLU A 34 -10.64 -19.32 2.12
CA GLU A 34 -11.90 -18.59 2.35
C GLU A 34 -12.29 -17.72 1.13
N ALA A 35 -11.30 -17.12 0.46
CA ALA A 35 -11.52 -16.42 -0.81
C ALA A 35 -11.94 -17.38 -1.93
N CYS A 36 -11.29 -18.55 -2.03
CA CYS A 36 -11.61 -19.61 -3.00
C CYS A 36 -13.03 -20.19 -2.81
N GLN A 37 -13.51 -20.26 -1.57
CA GLN A 37 -14.89 -20.65 -1.27
C GLN A 37 -15.90 -19.56 -1.67
N SER A 38 -15.48 -18.30 -1.67
CA SER A 38 -16.35 -17.16 -1.97
C SER A 38 -16.59 -16.96 -3.47
N SER A 39 -15.60 -17.27 -4.32
CA SER A 39 -15.68 -17.14 -5.78
C SER A 39 -14.57 -17.92 -6.49
N ALA A 40 -14.73 -18.19 -7.78
CA ALA A 40 -13.78 -19.00 -8.55
C ALA A 40 -12.44 -18.27 -8.78
N MET A 41 -11.37 -18.73 -8.13
CA MET A 41 -9.98 -18.26 -8.30
C MET A 41 -8.98 -19.41 -8.07
N LYS A 42 -7.70 -19.21 -8.41
CA LYS A 42 -6.64 -20.20 -8.09
C LYS A 42 -6.33 -20.16 -6.60
N ALA A 43 -5.81 -21.24 -6.02
CA ALA A 43 -5.28 -21.20 -4.66
C ALA A 43 -3.96 -20.41 -4.62
N ALA A 44 -3.82 -19.51 -3.66
CA ALA A 44 -2.58 -18.82 -3.37
C ALA A 44 -1.61 -19.73 -2.58
N SER A 45 -0.32 -19.64 -2.88
CA SER A 45 0.75 -20.21 -2.06
C SER A 45 1.22 -19.21 -1.00
N ASP A 46 2.09 -19.65 -0.08
CA ASP A 46 2.71 -18.72 0.87
C ASP A 46 3.63 -17.70 0.18
N ASP A 47 4.22 -18.05 -0.96
CA ASP A 47 5.10 -17.17 -1.74
C ASP A 47 4.31 -16.03 -2.41
N ASP A 48 3.05 -16.27 -2.75
CA ASP A 48 2.18 -15.28 -3.40
C ASP A 48 1.98 -14.02 -2.54
N TRP A 49 2.06 -14.13 -1.22
CA TRP A 49 1.90 -12.97 -0.32
C TRP A 49 3.10 -12.02 -0.33
N ALA A 50 4.29 -12.52 -0.63
CA ALA A 50 5.52 -11.74 -0.70
C ALA A 50 5.92 -11.35 -2.14
N THR A 51 5.15 -11.79 -3.13
CA THR A 51 5.51 -11.63 -4.54
C THR A 51 4.96 -10.31 -5.08
N GLU A 52 5.85 -9.50 -5.66
CA GLU A 52 5.46 -8.40 -6.55
C GLU A 52 5.38 -8.94 -7.98
N TYR A 53 4.17 -9.00 -8.55
CA TYR A 53 3.95 -9.69 -9.81
C TYR A 53 4.35 -8.86 -11.03
N ASN A 54 4.17 -7.54 -10.96
CA ASN A 54 4.32 -6.63 -12.11
C ASN A 54 3.58 -7.15 -13.36
N ALA A 55 2.42 -7.78 -13.13
CA ALA A 55 1.60 -8.44 -14.12
C ALA A 55 0.12 -8.32 -13.73
N LEU A 56 -0.78 -8.78 -14.60
CA LEU A 56 -2.21 -8.90 -14.30
C LEU A 56 -2.47 -10.12 -13.39
N ILE A 57 -1.87 -10.12 -12.20
CA ILE A 57 -2.00 -11.15 -11.17
C ILE A 57 -2.26 -10.43 -9.84
N MET A 58 -3.21 -10.92 -9.05
CA MET A 58 -3.53 -10.37 -7.74
C MET A 58 -3.87 -11.47 -6.74
N SER A 59 -3.20 -11.42 -5.60
CA SER A 59 -3.47 -12.26 -4.43
C SER A 59 -4.66 -11.71 -3.66
N VAL A 60 -5.51 -12.59 -3.12
CA VAL A 60 -6.72 -12.25 -2.38
C VAL A 60 -6.74 -13.02 -1.07
N LYS A 61 -6.75 -12.29 0.05
CA LYS A 61 -6.82 -12.89 1.39
C LYS A 61 -8.07 -12.40 2.11
N VAL A 62 -8.78 -13.32 2.75
CA VAL A 62 -9.83 -12.94 3.69
C VAL A 62 -9.23 -12.77 5.09
N VAL A 63 -9.57 -11.68 5.76
CA VAL A 63 -9.12 -11.35 7.12
C VAL A 63 -10.32 -11.15 8.03
N GLY A 64 -10.20 -11.57 9.29
CA GLY A 64 -11.27 -11.47 10.28
C GLY A 64 -11.30 -10.14 11.05
N SER A 65 -10.29 -9.29 10.92
CA SER A 65 -10.23 -8.00 11.63
C SER A 65 -9.25 -7.01 10.99
N LEU A 66 -9.33 -5.73 11.40
CA LEU A 66 -8.31 -4.73 11.08
C LEU A 66 -6.91 -5.17 11.58
N GLN A 67 -6.84 -5.76 12.77
CA GLN A 67 -5.57 -6.17 13.37
C GLN A 67 -4.87 -7.23 12.49
N GLU A 68 -5.61 -8.22 12.01
CA GLU A 68 -5.09 -9.23 11.09
C GLU A 68 -4.63 -8.62 9.75
N ALA A 69 -5.37 -7.65 9.22
CA ALA A 69 -4.94 -6.92 8.03
C ALA A 69 -3.61 -6.19 8.26
N LEU A 70 -3.47 -5.51 9.40
CA LEU A 70 -2.24 -4.81 9.79
C LEU A 70 -1.07 -5.78 10.05
N ASP A 71 -1.34 -6.96 10.59
CA ASP A 71 -0.32 -8.01 10.77
C ASP A 71 0.16 -8.53 9.41
N HIS A 72 -0.75 -8.74 8.45
CA HIS A 72 -0.40 -9.14 7.09
C HIS A 72 0.44 -8.07 6.39
N ILE A 73 0.01 -6.81 6.40
CA ILE A 73 0.74 -5.69 5.80
C ILE A 73 2.13 -5.57 6.43
N ARG A 74 2.25 -5.62 7.76
CA ARG A 74 3.56 -5.55 8.43
C ARG A 74 4.51 -6.68 8.04
N ARG A 75 3.98 -7.85 7.70
CA ARG A 75 4.79 -9.01 7.32
C ARG A 75 5.26 -8.96 5.87
N PHE A 76 4.40 -8.50 4.97
CA PHE A 76 4.61 -8.68 3.52
C PHE A 76 4.79 -7.40 2.71
N SER A 77 4.44 -6.23 3.29
CA SER A 77 4.62 -4.96 2.59
C SER A 77 6.09 -4.67 2.32
N THR A 78 6.36 -4.11 1.14
CA THR A 78 7.65 -3.49 0.79
C THR A 78 7.73 -2.02 1.23
N HIS A 79 6.76 -1.57 2.04
CA HIS A 79 6.63 -0.22 2.59
C HIS A 79 6.45 0.87 1.52
N HIS A 80 5.91 0.52 0.34
CA HIS A 80 5.69 1.46 -0.75
C HIS A 80 4.35 2.20 -0.57
N SER A 81 3.24 1.54 -0.89
CA SER A 81 1.90 2.16 -0.87
C SER A 81 0.87 1.19 -0.33
N GLU A 82 0.10 1.64 0.66
CA GLU A 82 -0.96 0.83 1.27
C GLU A 82 -2.25 1.63 1.33
N ALA A 83 -3.39 0.98 1.18
CA ALA A 83 -4.69 1.64 1.17
C ALA A 83 -5.73 0.88 1.98
N ILE A 84 -6.62 1.61 2.65
CA ILE A 84 -7.84 1.07 3.25
C ILE A 84 -9.07 1.69 2.60
N ILE A 85 -10.07 0.84 2.32
CA ILE A 85 -11.40 1.26 1.90
C ILE A 85 -12.37 1.06 3.06
N THR A 86 -12.82 2.15 3.68
CA THR A 86 -13.72 2.11 4.84
C THR A 86 -14.49 3.43 5.02
N GLU A 87 -15.73 3.33 5.49
CA GLU A 87 -16.53 4.48 5.95
C GLU A 87 -16.32 4.76 7.46
N ASN A 88 -15.70 3.83 8.18
CA ASN A 88 -15.44 3.99 9.61
C ASN A 88 -14.21 4.87 9.82
N LYS A 89 -14.44 6.11 10.27
CA LYS A 89 -13.39 7.10 10.52
C LYS A 89 -12.35 6.65 11.57
N ALA A 90 -12.77 5.90 12.59
CA ALA A 90 -11.85 5.40 13.61
C ALA A 90 -10.94 4.30 13.04
N THR A 91 -11.49 3.40 12.23
CA THR A 91 -10.72 2.37 11.50
C THR A 91 -9.73 3.01 10.53
N ALA A 92 -10.16 4.03 9.78
CA ALA A 92 -9.29 4.77 8.87
C ALA A 92 -8.11 5.43 9.58
N ALA A 93 -8.38 6.14 10.69
CA ALA A 93 -7.34 6.79 11.49
C ALA A 93 -6.37 5.77 12.12
N ALA A 94 -6.89 4.65 12.63
CA ALA A 94 -6.06 3.57 13.18
C ALA A 94 -5.17 2.93 12.12
N PHE A 95 -5.69 2.72 10.90
CA PHE A 95 -4.90 2.20 9.78
C PHE A 95 -3.76 3.15 9.39
N GLN A 96 -4.06 4.44 9.19
CA GLN A 96 -3.04 5.44 8.85
C GLN A 96 -1.97 5.60 9.92
N ALA A 97 -2.33 5.47 11.21
CA ALA A 97 -1.38 5.55 12.30
C ALA A 97 -0.48 4.30 12.43
N ALA A 98 -0.99 3.12 12.05
CA ALA A 98 -0.30 1.85 12.26
C ALA A 98 0.54 1.39 11.06
N VAL A 99 0.15 1.76 9.83
CA VAL A 99 0.85 1.33 8.62
C VAL A 99 2.07 2.20 8.36
N ASP A 100 3.23 1.56 8.26
CA ASP A 100 4.53 2.20 8.03
C ASP A 100 4.96 2.06 6.57
N SER A 101 4.32 2.81 5.67
CA SER A 101 4.64 2.83 4.23
C SER A 101 4.90 4.27 3.76
N ALA A 102 5.53 4.42 2.58
CA ALA A 102 5.84 5.73 2.03
C ALA A 102 4.58 6.56 1.72
N ALA A 103 3.49 5.91 1.33
CA ALA A 103 2.17 6.52 1.24
C ALA A 103 1.07 5.60 1.82
N VAL A 104 0.16 6.18 2.60
CA VAL A 104 -0.96 5.44 3.23
C VAL A 104 -2.28 6.15 2.93
N TYR A 105 -3.15 5.46 2.21
CA TYR A 105 -4.37 6.02 1.65
C TYR A 105 -5.64 5.55 2.38
N VAL A 106 -6.63 6.42 2.41
CA VAL A 106 -8.01 6.10 2.81
C VAL A 106 -8.91 6.42 1.64
N ASN A 107 -9.65 5.43 1.15
CA ASN A 107 -10.62 5.57 0.05
C ASN A 107 -10.03 6.18 -1.24
N ALA A 108 -8.75 5.89 -1.52
CA ALA A 108 -8.06 6.32 -2.73
C ALA A 108 -7.16 5.20 -3.28
N SER A 109 -6.90 5.24 -4.58
CA SER A 109 -6.06 4.25 -5.26
C SER A 109 -4.59 4.41 -4.87
N THR A 110 -3.87 3.28 -4.73
CA THR A 110 -2.40 3.29 -4.54
C THR A 110 -1.66 3.82 -5.77
N ARG A 111 -2.32 3.93 -6.93
CA ARG A 111 -1.75 4.55 -8.14
C ARG A 111 -1.37 6.02 -7.97
N PHE A 112 -1.92 6.71 -6.97
CA PHE A 112 -1.58 8.09 -6.67
C PHE A 112 -0.20 8.28 -6.03
N THR A 113 0.57 7.23 -5.76
CA THR A 113 1.96 7.38 -5.32
C THR A 113 2.83 7.72 -6.52
N ASP A 114 2.86 9.02 -6.83
CA ASP A 114 3.51 9.59 -8.00
C ASP A 114 3.76 11.09 -7.74
N GLY A 115 4.92 11.60 -8.17
CA GLY A 115 5.34 12.98 -7.94
C GLY A 115 4.48 14.04 -8.62
N PHE A 116 3.92 13.77 -9.81
CA PHE A 116 2.98 14.70 -10.44
C PHE A 116 1.66 14.74 -9.68
N GLU A 117 1.13 13.58 -9.31
CA GLU A 117 -0.11 13.47 -8.52
C GLU A 117 0.03 14.14 -7.15
N PHE A 118 1.24 14.13 -6.56
CA PHE A 118 1.56 14.82 -5.30
C PHE A 118 1.93 16.30 -5.48
N GLY A 119 1.94 16.82 -6.71
CA GLY A 119 2.17 18.23 -7.01
C GLY A 119 3.65 18.65 -7.02
N PHE A 120 4.58 17.71 -7.12
CA PHE A 120 6.03 17.98 -7.18
C PHE A 120 6.49 18.37 -8.59
N GLY A 121 5.65 18.13 -9.60
CA GLY A 121 5.88 18.50 -11.00
C GLY A 121 6.90 17.63 -11.74
N ALA A 122 7.70 16.84 -11.04
CA ALA A 122 8.54 15.77 -11.56
C ALA A 122 8.98 14.86 -10.40
N GLU A 123 9.45 13.65 -10.72
CA GLU A 123 10.14 12.77 -9.78
C GLU A 123 11.33 12.06 -10.44
N ILE A 124 12.35 11.72 -9.65
CA ILE A 124 13.41 10.78 -10.07
C ILE A 124 12.99 9.31 -9.81
N GLY A 125 12.07 9.10 -8.88
CA GLY A 125 11.55 7.81 -8.47
C GLY A 125 10.92 7.89 -7.08
N ILE A 126 10.61 6.73 -6.51
CA ILE A 126 9.91 6.62 -5.21
C ILE A 126 10.82 5.90 -4.22
N SER A 127 11.11 6.56 -3.09
CA SER A 127 11.91 5.97 -2.02
C SER A 127 11.02 5.28 -0.98
N THR A 128 11.31 4.03 -0.66
CA THR A 128 10.71 3.31 0.46
C THR A 128 11.56 3.35 1.74
N GLN A 129 12.75 3.96 1.67
CA GLN A 129 13.65 4.09 2.81
C GLN A 129 13.15 5.14 3.82
N LYS A 130 13.54 4.99 5.08
CA LYS A 130 13.12 5.91 6.16
C LYS A 130 13.98 7.16 6.30
N LEU A 131 15.23 7.11 5.83
CA LEU A 131 16.20 8.19 6.00
C LEU A 131 16.27 9.08 4.76
N HIS A 132 16.58 10.35 4.97
CA HIS A 132 16.65 11.41 3.95
C HIS A 132 15.32 11.74 3.30
N VAL A 133 14.81 10.87 2.42
CA VAL A 133 13.58 11.09 1.65
C VAL A 133 12.77 9.80 1.56
N ARG A 134 11.45 9.91 1.69
CA ARG A 134 10.49 8.81 1.61
C ARG A 134 9.28 9.24 0.77
N GLY A 135 8.84 8.38 -0.15
CA GLY A 135 7.82 8.69 -1.16
C GLY A 135 8.42 9.23 -2.46
N PRO A 136 7.60 9.85 -3.32
CA PRO A 136 8.05 10.50 -4.54
C PRO A 136 9.20 11.49 -4.29
N MET A 137 10.27 11.39 -5.06
CA MET A 137 11.48 12.20 -4.87
C MET A 137 11.51 13.38 -5.85
N GLY A 138 10.99 14.53 -5.41
CA GLY A 138 11.03 15.81 -6.14
C GLY A 138 12.35 16.56 -5.99
N LEU A 139 12.40 17.85 -6.36
CA LEU A 139 13.65 18.65 -6.32
C LEU A 139 14.27 18.74 -4.92
N GLU A 140 13.46 18.89 -3.86
CA GLU A 140 13.95 18.96 -2.48
C GLU A 140 14.64 17.66 -2.02
N ALA A 141 14.33 16.54 -2.66
CA ALA A 141 14.98 15.26 -2.37
C ALA A 141 16.45 15.21 -2.81
N LEU A 142 16.89 16.13 -3.67
CA LEU A 142 18.21 16.15 -4.29
C LEU A 142 19.13 17.23 -3.72
N VAL A 143 18.74 17.88 -2.63
CA VAL A 143 19.54 18.91 -1.96
C VAL A 143 19.87 18.51 -0.54
N SER A 144 20.85 19.20 0.04
CA SER A 144 21.21 19.11 1.45
C SER A 144 21.35 20.52 2.02
N TYR A 145 21.44 20.64 3.33
CA TYR A 145 21.58 21.92 4.02
C TYR A 145 22.95 22.03 4.69
N LYS A 146 23.38 23.26 4.93
CA LYS A 146 24.57 23.58 5.74
C LYS A 146 24.25 24.74 6.66
N TYR A 147 24.95 24.83 7.77
CA TYR A 147 24.87 25.96 8.69
C TYR A 147 25.90 27.02 8.29
N LEU A 148 25.46 28.27 8.24
CA LEU A 148 26.31 29.44 8.07
C LEU A 148 26.22 30.24 9.37
N VAL A 149 27.36 30.57 9.97
CA VAL A 149 27.44 31.28 11.24
C VAL A 149 28.44 32.41 11.09
N ASP A 150 27.95 33.64 11.19
CA ASP A 150 28.78 34.84 11.20
C ASP A 150 29.14 35.21 12.65
N GLY A 151 30.43 35.39 12.91
CA GLY A 151 30.96 35.70 14.23
C GLY A 151 31.63 37.06 14.32
N ASP A 152 31.66 37.61 15.53
CA ASP A 152 32.33 38.85 15.92
C ASP A 152 32.77 38.76 17.40
N GLY A 153 33.64 37.79 17.71
CA GLY A 153 34.23 37.64 19.05
C GLY A 153 33.50 36.70 20.01
N GLN A 154 32.66 35.80 19.52
CA GLN A 154 31.99 34.81 20.37
C GLN A 154 32.99 33.81 20.96
N VAL A 155 32.88 33.59 22.26
CA VAL A 155 33.53 32.48 22.97
C VAL A 155 32.50 31.37 23.20
N ARG A 156 32.98 30.13 23.34
CA ARG A 156 32.13 28.97 23.59
C ARG A 156 31.73 28.84 25.05
#